data_AF-A0A1H1R8P8-F1
#
_entry.id   AF-A0A1H1R8P8-F1
#
_cell.length_a   1.000
_cell.length_b   1.000
_cell.length_c   1.000
_cell.angle_alpha   90.00
_cell.angle_beta   90.00
_cell.angle_gamma   90.00
#
_symmetry.space_group_name_H-M   'P 1'
#
loop_
_entity.id
_entity.type
_entity.pdbx_description
1 polymer ?
#
loop_
_entity_poly.entity_id
_entity_poly.type
_entity_poly.pdbx_seq_one_letter_code
_entity_poly.pdbx_strand_id
1 'polypeptide(L)' 'MTATESDPAASPPETPLLRVVTGDPTDEELAALVAVVSALAGAARPPAGPPRRPEWSARHRLVRGVHRHGPGAWRASAR' A
#
# COMPACT_ATOMS: atom_id res chain seq x y z
N MET A 1 -14.31 -49.44 6.36
CA MET A 1 -13.54 -48.53 5.50
C MET A 1 -14.33 -47.24 5.35
N THR A 2 -14.09 -46.26 6.21
CA THR A 2 -14.52 -44.87 6.00
C THR A 2 -13.32 -44.02 6.40
N ALA A 3 -12.73 -43.36 5.41
CA ALA A 3 -11.57 -42.52 5.59
C ALA A 3 -11.95 -41.34 6.49
N THR A 4 -11.18 -41.14 7.55
CA THR A 4 -11.14 -39.89 8.31
C THR A 4 -10.76 -38.80 7.32
N GLU A 5 -11.72 -37.92 7.00
CA GLU A 5 -11.47 -36.66 6.33
C GLU A 5 -10.54 -35.85 7.21
N SER A 6 -9.36 -35.57 6.69
CA SER A 6 -8.29 -34.85 7.36
C SER A 6 -8.71 -33.39 7.46
N ASP A 7 -9.21 -32.98 8.62
CA ASP A 7 -9.31 -31.59 9.05
C ASP A 7 -7.88 -31.03 9.11
N PRO A 8 -7.43 -30.20 8.13
CA PRO A 8 -6.09 -29.68 8.17
C PRO A 8 -6.10 -28.57 9.22
N ALA A 9 -5.66 -28.95 10.42
CA ALA A 9 -5.03 -28.12 11.44
C ALA A 9 -5.23 -26.61 11.22
N ALA A 10 -6.08 -26.01 12.05
CA ALA A 10 -6.18 -24.58 12.25
C ALA A 10 -4.79 -23.95 12.43
N SER A 11 -4.22 -23.47 11.32
CA SER A 11 -3.08 -22.55 11.33
C SER A 11 -3.49 -21.29 12.09
N PRO A 12 -2.61 -20.70 12.92
CA PRO A 12 -2.91 -19.40 13.53
C PRO A 12 -3.25 -18.41 12.42
N PRO A 13 -4.16 -17.45 12.65
CA PRO A 13 -4.60 -16.54 11.59
C PRO A 13 -3.38 -15.77 11.07
N GLU A 14 -2.88 -16.14 9.90
CA GLU A 14 -1.84 -15.38 9.22
C GLU A 14 -2.40 -13.98 8.97
N THR A 15 -1.67 -12.97 9.45
CA THR A 15 -2.09 -11.59 9.24
C THR A 15 -1.99 -11.31 7.74
N PRO A 16 -3.09 -10.93 7.07
CA PRO A 16 -3.08 -10.76 5.63
C PRO A 16 -2.16 -9.60 5.24
N LEU A 17 -1.36 -9.80 4.18
CA LEU A 17 -0.43 -8.78 3.67
C LEU A 17 -1.14 -7.49 3.20
N LEU A 18 -2.36 -7.65 2.66
CA LEU A 18 -3.22 -6.55 2.20
C LEU A 18 -4.63 -6.78 2.74
N ARG A 19 -5.32 -5.71 3.15
CA ARG A 19 -6.70 -5.75 3.64
C ARG A 19 -7.54 -4.68 2.96
N VAL A 20 -8.67 -5.08 2.39
CA VAL A 20 -9.69 -4.14 1.90
C VAL A 20 -10.43 -3.57 3.11
N VAL A 21 -10.31 -2.26 3.33
CA VAL A 21 -10.94 -1.57 4.46
C VAL A 21 -12.32 -1.01 4.08
N THR A 22 -12.56 -0.75 2.79
CA THR A 22 -13.81 -0.18 2.28
C THR A 22 -14.01 -0.62 0.83
N GLY A 23 -15.26 -0.88 0.45
CA GLY A 23 -15.66 -1.36 -0.89
C GLY A 23 -15.81 -2.87 -0.96
N ASP A 24 -16.39 -3.35 -2.06
CA ASP A 24 -16.56 -4.76 -2.39
C ASP A 24 -16.04 -4.98 -3.83
N PRO A 25 -14.70 -5.08 -4.01
CA PRO A 25 -14.11 -5.21 -5.34
C PRO A 25 -14.42 -6.58 -5.93
N THR A 26 -14.57 -6.63 -7.26
CA THR A 26 -14.64 -7.94 -7.93
C THR A 26 -13.28 -8.65 -7.87
N ASP A 27 -13.28 -9.96 -8.11
CA ASP A 27 -12.05 -10.77 -8.12
C ASP A 27 -11.03 -10.23 -9.14
N GLU A 28 -11.51 -9.74 -10.28
CA GLU A 28 -10.67 -9.14 -11.33
C GLU A 28 -10.05 -7.81 -10.87
N GLU A 29 -10.82 -6.97 -10.18
CA GLU A 29 -10.32 -5.70 -9.65
C GLU A 29 -9.28 -5.93 -8.55
N LEU A 30 -9.53 -6.90 -7.67
CA LEU A 30 -8.58 -7.29 -6.64
C LEU A 30 -7.28 -7.83 -7.27
N ALA A 31 -7.38 -8.69 -8.28
CA ALA A 31 -6.24 -9.22 -9.01
C ALA A 31 -5.43 -8.10 -9.69
N ALA A 32 -6.10 -7.12 -10.31
CA ALA A 32 -5.45 -5.97 -10.91
C ALA A 32 -4.66 -5.14 -9.88
N LEU A 33 -5.24 -4.89 -8.70
CA LEU A 33 -4.56 -4.19 -7.61
C LEU A 33 -3.33 -4.95 -7.12
N VAL A 34 -3.44 -6.27 -6.91
CA VAL A 34 -2.31 -7.11 -6.49
C VAL A 34 -1.20 -7.11 -7.53
N ALA A 35 -1.53 -7.19 -8.82
CA ALA A 35 -0.56 -7.16 -9.91
C ALA A 35 0.23 -5.83 -9.93
N VAL A 36 -0.45 -4.70 -9.79
CA VAL A 36 0.20 -3.38 -9.75
C VAL A 36 1.12 -3.23 -8.55
N VAL A 37 0.65 -3.60 -7.35
CA VAL A 37 1.46 -3.53 -6.13
C VAL A 37 2.70 -4.42 -6.23
N SER A 38 2.55 -5.64 -6.73
CA SER A 38 3.65 -6.58 -6.94
C SER A 38 4.67 -6.07 -7.94
N ALA A 39 4.22 -5.48 -9.06
CA ALA A 39 5.08 -4.88 -10.07
C ALA A 39 5.90 -3.71 -9.50
N LEU A 40 5.28 -2.86 -8.66
CA LEU A 40 5.98 -1.76 -7.99
C LEU A 40 7.02 -2.25 -6.97
N ALA A 41 6.74 -3.35 -6.27
CA ALA A 41 7.66 -3.94 -5.30
C ALA A 41 8.91 -4.54 -5.98
N GLY A 42 8.76 -5.14 -7.16
CA GLY A 42 9.85 -5.75 -7.93
C GLY A 42 10.70 -4.75 -8.74
N ALA A 43 10.28 -3.49 -8.85
CA ALA A 43 11.00 -2.50 -9.63
C ALA A 43 12.32 -2.08 -8.95
N ALA A 44 13.44 -2.34 -9.60
CA ALA A 44 14.76 -1.89 -9.14
C ALA A 44 14.78 -0.36 -9.06
N ARG A 45 14.84 0.17 -7.83
CA ARG A 45 14.92 1.60 -7.60
C ARG A 45 16.35 2.08 -7.88
N PRO A 46 16.56 3.12 -8.71
CA PRO A 46 17.88 3.71 -8.88
C PRO A 46 18.45 4.13 -7.51
N PRO A 47 19.78 4.17 -7.33
CA PRO A 47 20.40 4.50 -6.05
C PRO A 47 19.83 5.83 -5.55
N ALA A 48 19.07 5.74 -4.47
CA ALA A 48 18.41 6.90 -3.89
C ALA A 48 19.47 7.72 -3.16
N GLY A 49 19.51 9.02 -3.43
CA GLY A 49 20.15 9.99 -2.52
C GLY A 49 19.51 9.91 -1.12
N PRO A 50 19.98 10.72 -0.15
CA PRO A 50 19.46 10.70 1.20
C PRO A 50 17.92 10.75 1.21
N PRO A 51 17.24 9.95 2.06
CA PRO A 51 15.79 9.84 2.05
C PRO A 51 15.19 11.22 2.29
N ARG A 52 14.53 11.76 1.26
CA ARG A 52 13.72 12.97 1.41
C ARG A 52 12.55 12.62 2.32
N ARG A 53 12.32 13.43 3.35
CA ARG A 53 11.08 13.33 4.13
C ARG A 53 9.93 13.67 3.18
N PRO A 54 8.94 12.79 3.05
CA PRO A 54 7.87 13.06 2.12
C PRO A 54 7.11 14.30 2.59
N GLU A 55 6.71 15.16 1.67
CA GLU A 55 6.13 16.48 2.02
C GLU A 55 4.91 16.39 2.95
N TRP A 56 4.14 15.30 2.89
CA TRP A 56 3.01 15.07 3.80
C TRP A 56 3.44 14.93 5.27
N SER A 57 4.67 14.48 5.53
CA SER A 57 5.28 14.33 6.86
C SER A 57 6.11 15.56 7.31
N ALA A 58 6.15 16.62 6.50
CA ALA A 58 7.00 17.77 6.76
C ALA A 58 6.54 18.57 8.00
N ARG A 59 7.47 18.89 8.91
CA ARG A 59 7.17 19.59 10.16
C ARG A 59 6.50 20.96 9.95
N HIS A 60 6.78 21.65 8.85
CA HIS A 60 6.16 22.94 8.55
C HIS A 60 4.65 22.83 8.33
N ARG A 61 4.10 21.62 8.10
CA ARG A 61 2.66 21.37 8.01
C ARG A 61 1.99 21.15 9.38
N LEU A 62 2.75 20.96 10.45
CA LEU A 62 2.23 20.88 11.83
C LEU A 62 1.86 22.25 12.38
N VAL A 63 2.28 23.32 11.70
CA VAL A 63 1.92 24.71 12.01
C VAL A 63 1.02 25.25 10.91
N ARG A 64 0.12 26.17 11.27
CA ARG A 64 -0.85 26.73 10.32
C ARG A 64 -0.12 27.56 9.26
N GLY A 65 -0.13 27.10 8.02
CA GLY A 65 0.44 27.79 6.86
C GLY A 65 -0.61 28.02 5.77
N VAL A 66 -0.33 28.95 4.86
CA VAL A 66 -1.20 29.19 3.69
C VAL A 66 -1.03 28.02 2.71
N HIS A 67 -2.13 27.31 2.41
CA HIS A 67 -2.12 26.29 1.37
C HIS A 67 -1.95 26.94 -0.01
N ARG A 68 -0.81 26.68 -0.68
CA ARG A 68 -0.59 27.12 -2.05
C ARG A 68 -1.25 26.14 -3.02
N HIS A 69 -2.29 26.59 -3.70
CA HIS A 69 -2.80 25.93 -4.90
C HIS A 69 -1.89 26.27 -6.07
N GLY A 70 -1.58 25.29 -6.92
CA GLY A 70 -0.76 25.53 -8.11
C GLY A 70 -0.19 24.25 -8.73
N PRO A 71 0.38 24.35 -9.94
CA PRO A 71 1.01 23.23 -10.62
C PRO A 71 2.06 22.57 -9.74
N GLY A 72 1.95 21.26 -9.54
CA GLY A 72 2.88 20.48 -8.72
C GLY A 72 2.54 20.37 -7.24
N ALA A 73 1.52 21.08 -6.73
CA ALA A 73 1.08 20.96 -5.33
C ALA A 73 0.70 19.52 -4.95
N TRP A 74 0.07 18.78 -5.87
CA TRP A 74 -0.24 17.35 -5.71
C TRP A 74 1.00 16.46 -5.79
N ARG A 75 1.95 16.77 -6.69
CA ARG A 75 3.18 15.98 -6.84
C ARG A 75 4.10 16.13 -5.62
N ALA A 76 4.01 17.27 -4.92
CA ALA A 76 4.76 17.51 -3.71
C ALA A 76 4.44 16.42 -2.66
N SER A 77 3.18 16.02 -2.50
CA SER A 77 2.78 14.99 -1.53
C SER A 77 3.47 13.64 -1.71
N ALA A 78 3.95 13.31 -2.91
CA ALA A 78 4.62 12.04 -3.22
C ALA A 78 6.16 12.15 -3.25
N ARG A 79 6.73 13.35 -3.05
CA ARG A 79 8.17 13.62 -3.09
C ARG A 79 8.76 13.84 -1.71
#